data_AF-A0A8T7ETN7-F1
#
_entry.id   AF-A0A8T7ETN7-F1
#
_cell.length_a   1.000
_cell.length_b   1.000
_cell.length_c   1.000
_cell.angle_alpha   90.00
_cell.angle_beta   90.00
_cell.angle_gamma   90.00
#
_symmetry.space_group_name_H-M   'P 1'
#
loop_
_entity.id
_entity.type
_entity.pdbx_description
1 polymer ?
#
loop_
_entity_poly.entity_id
_entity_poly.type
_entity_poly.pdbx_seq_one_letter_code
_entity_poly.pdbx_strand_id
1 'polypeptide(L)'
;MLIEEITRYLNLGGDAETLIDVLRNDWDVTPNDAIARADIDYTGEGRPDVLIPYVSPDGEAGIAVFGCRAGTVEVLFEAVSDTDQPPTVLAFLDVNRDRRNDLLLAIPSCPTAETCEYRTQLVTFSPERSRFVDLLPPNVTSTEPPQVLDFDNDEVSEIVVRLTSRGTAETGPLRTGSNIYDWNGAQYVLSIVELEPPRFKIQVLHEGDRALLRGDYAAAETIYRSAIDNTDLRFWFNDEPDVLQSYALYRLLQAQVVQASPLQTTTFQEIQRIYDDPERTPVYAQMARTFLETFQSTANVSSACEAVRTIIDGAPEALAQLNRYGSRSPSYTAQDLCPF
;
A
#
# COMPACT_ATOMS: atom_id res chain seq x y z
N MET A 1 -15.32 -21.02 -26.56
CA MET A 1 -14.22 -21.91 -26.12
C MET A 1 -12.98 -21.65 -26.97
N LEU A 2 -12.36 -20.46 -26.83
CA LEU A 2 -11.15 -20.12 -27.57
C LEU A 2 -9.97 -21.02 -27.15
N ILE A 3 -9.79 -21.20 -25.85
CA ILE A 3 -8.75 -22.03 -25.23
C ILE A 3 -8.81 -23.50 -25.69
N GLU A 4 -10.01 -24.07 -25.82
CA GLU A 4 -10.16 -25.46 -26.28
C GLU A 4 -9.76 -25.61 -27.75
N GLU A 5 -10.09 -24.64 -28.60
CA GLU A 5 -9.69 -24.64 -30.01
C GLU A 5 -8.18 -24.48 -30.19
N ILE A 6 -7.57 -23.61 -29.38
CA ILE A 6 -6.10 -23.47 -29.30
C ILE A 6 -5.47 -24.81 -28.90
N THR A 7 -5.97 -25.41 -27.81
CA THR A 7 -5.46 -26.69 -27.30
C THR A 7 -5.63 -27.80 -28.33
N ARG A 8 -6.76 -27.84 -29.05
CA ARG A 8 -7.02 -28.80 -30.13
C ARG A 8 -6.04 -28.60 -31.28
N TYR A 9 -5.79 -27.36 -31.72
CA TYR A 9 -4.85 -27.05 -32.78
C TYR A 9 -3.42 -27.53 -32.44
N LEU A 10 -2.95 -27.21 -31.23
CA LEU A 10 -1.62 -27.62 -30.76
C LEU A 10 -1.50 -29.15 -30.64
N ASN A 11 -2.54 -29.83 -30.13
CA ASN A 11 -2.58 -31.29 -30.06
C ASN A 11 -2.60 -32.00 -31.42
N LEU A 12 -3.06 -31.32 -32.48
CA LEU A 12 -2.99 -31.83 -33.86
C LEU A 12 -1.59 -31.63 -34.49
N GLY A 13 -0.62 -31.10 -33.73
CA GLY A 13 0.73 -30.80 -34.21
C GLY A 13 0.81 -29.50 -34.99
N GLY A 14 -0.15 -28.58 -34.78
CA GLY A 14 -0.10 -27.24 -35.34
C GLY A 14 1.09 -26.44 -34.81
N ASP A 15 1.59 -25.51 -35.62
CA ASP A 15 2.75 -24.68 -35.31
C ASP A 15 2.34 -23.49 -34.42
N ALA A 16 3.01 -23.33 -33.27
CA ALA A 16 2.62 -22.35 -32.27
C ALA A 16 2.85 -20.89 -32.70
N GLU A 17 3.91 -20.61 -33.45
CA GLU A 17 4.18 -19.27 -33.99
C GLU A 17 3.12 -18.88 -35.03
N THR A 18 2.80 -19.81 -35.94
CA THR A 18 1.71 -19.64 -36.90
C THR A 18 0.37 -19.41 -36.20
N LEU A 19 0.11 -20.13 -35.11
CA LEU A 19 -1.10 -19.92 -34.31
C LEU A 19 -1.15 -18.51 -33.73
N ILE A 20 -0.07 -18.04 -33.10
CA ILE A 20 0.01 -16.70 -32.53
C ILE A 20 -0.27 -15.64 -33.59
N ASP A 21 0.31 -15.80 -34.79
CA ASP A 21 0.07 -14.89 -35.92
C ASP A 21 -1.39 -14.88 -36.37
N VAL A 22 -2.05 -16.04 -36.44
CA VAL A 22 -3.47 -16.14 -36.82
C VAL A 22 -4.37 -15.53 -35.74
N LEU A 23 -4.11 -15.82 -34.46
CA LEU A 23 -4.90 -15.28 -33.35
C LEU A 23 -4.83 -13.74 -33.29
N ARG A 24 -3.65 -13.17 -33.60
CA ARG A 24 -3.44 -11.73 -33.64
C ARG A 24 -4.00 -11.08 -34.90
N ASN A 25 -3.63 -11.59 -36.08
CA ASN A 25 -3.86 -10.87 -37.34
C ASN A 25 -5.18 -11.23 -38.03
N ASP A 26 -5.69 -12.45 -37.85
CA ASP A 26 -6.88 -12.93 -38.54
C ASP A 26 -8.11 -12.96 -37.63
N TRP A 27 -7.92 -13.38 -36.38
CA TRP A 27 -9.03 -13.56 -35.44
C TRP A 27 -9.24 -12.35 -34.53
N ASP A 28 -8.24 -11.46 -34.41
CA ASP A 28 -8.26 -10.27 -33.55
C ASP A 28 -8.60 -10.60 -32.08
N VAL A 29 -8.14 -11.76 -31.62
CA VAL A 29 -8.34 -12.25 -30.24
C VAL A 29 -7.08 -12.15 -29.39
N THR A 30 -5.94 -11.75 -29.95
CA THR A 30 -4.72 -11.44 -29.21
C THR A 30 -4.32 -10.00 -29.52
N PRO A 31 -4.30 -9.09 -28.52
CA PRO A 31 -3.98 -7.68 -28.79
C PRO A 31 -2.59 -7.51 -29.43
N ASN A 32 -2.46 -6.50 -30.29
CA ASN A 32 -1.24 -6.28 -31.07
C ASN A 32 -0.01 -5.94 -30.22
N ASP A 33 -0.21 -5.32 -29.06
CA ASP A 33 0.83 -4.95 -28.10
C ASP A 33 1.08 -6.03 -27.03
N ALA A 34 0.26 -7.09 -27.00
CA ALA A 34 0.40 -8.16 -26.03
C ALA A 34 1.54 -9.13 -26.40
N ILE A 35 2.34 -9.48 -25.39
CA ILE A 35 3.46 -10.42 -25.52
C ILE A 35 2.91 -11.85 -25.58
N ALA A 36 3.04 -12.48 -26.76
CA ALA A 36 2.80 -13.90 -26.97
C ALA A 36 4.12 -14.58 -27.34
N ARG A 37 4.36 -15.80 -26.87
CA ARG A 37 5.64 -16.50 -27.01
C ARG A 37 5.44 -17.99 -27.24
N ALA A 38 6.32 -18.61 -28.03
CA ALA A 38 6.37 -20.06 -28.25
C ALA A 38 7.80 -20.63 -28.17
N ASP A 39 8.71 -19.90 -27.52
CA ASP A 39 10.15 -20.18 -27.46
C ASP A 39 10.71 -20.27 -26.03
N ILE A 40 9.84 -20.24 -25.01
CA ILE A 40 10.23 -20.31 -23.58
C ILE A 40 9.83 -21.66 -23.00
N ASP A 41 10.77 -22.33 -22.34
CA ASP A 41 10.53 -23.56 -21.57
C ASP A 41 10.31 -23.18 -20.10
N TYR A 42 9.04 -23.03 -19.67
CA TYR A 42 8.70 -22.69 -18.28
C TYR A 42 8.77 -23.92 -17.37
N THR A 43 8.47 -25.08 -17.92
CA THR A 43 8.40 -26.36 -17.21
C THR A 43 9.78 -27.00 -16.94
N GLY A 44 10.78 -26.66 -17.76
CA GLY A 44 12.15 -27.15 -17.68
C GLY A 44 12.34 -28.54 -18.30
N GLU A 45 11.47 -28.95 -19.23
CA GLU A 45 11.50 -30.27 -19.85
C GLU A 45 12.27 -30.33 -21.18
N GLY A 46 12.89 -29.22 -21.57
CA GLY A 46 13.66 -29.07 -22.80
C GLY A 46 12.79 -28.83 -24.04
N ARG A 47 11.52 -28.47 -23.87
CA ARG A 47 10.60 -28.10 -24.95
C ARG A 47 9.97 -26.74 -24.64
N PRO A 48 9.84 -25.83 -25.61
CA PRO A 48 9.11 -24.60 -25.39
C PRO A 48 7.63 -24.85 -25.10
N ASP A 49 7.13 -24.12 -24.13
CA ASP A 49 5.72 -23.87 -23.86
C ASP A 49 5.22 -22.69 -24.70
N VAL A 50 3.90 -22.51 -24.74
CA VAL A 50 3.25 -21.46 -25.52
C VAL A 50 2.47 -20.51 -24.59
N LEU A 51 2.86 -19.24 -24.55
CA LEU A 51 2.20 -18.17 -23.83
C LEU A 51 1.30 -17.37 -24.79
N ILE A 52 -0.01 -17.37 -24.53
CA ILE A 52 -1.00 -16.66 -25.36
C ILE A 52 -1.86 -15.75 -24.49
N PRO A 53 -1.71 -14.42 -24.60
CA PRO A 53 -2.72 -13.47 -24.14
C PRO A 53 -3.90 -13.49 -25.11
N TYR A 54 -5.11 -13.42 -24.58
CA TYR A 54 -6.33 -13.53 -25.35
C TYR A 54 -7.44 -12.59 -24.85
N VAL A 55 -8.34 -12.24 -25.76
CA VAL A 55 -9.64 -11.62 -25.53
C VAL A 55 -10.66 -12.46 -26.30
N SER A 56 -11.55 -13.14 -25.59
CA SER A 56 -12.56 -13.98 -26.19
C SER A 56 -13.69 -13.14 -26.80
N PRO A 57 -14.48 -13.68 -27.75
CA PRO A 57 -15.62 -12.94 -28.34
C PRO A 57 -16.72 -12.52 -27.35
N ASP A 58 -16.81 -13.18 -26.20
CA ASP A 58 -17.71 -12.85 -25.09
C ASP A 58 -17.12 -11.82 -24.11
N GLY A 59 -15.90 -11.33 -24.37
CA GLY A 59 -15.24 -10.26 -23.61
C GLY A 59 -14.40 -10.74 -22.44
N GLU A 60 -14.23 -12.05 -22.26
CA GLU A 60 -13.30 -12.59 -21.26
C GLU A 60 -11.86 -12.41 -21.77
N ALA A 61 -11.04 -11.71 -20.98
CA ALA A 61 -9.64 -11.51 -21.31
C ALA A 61 -8.74 -12.25 -20.32
N GLY A 62 -7.65 -12.81 -20.82
CA GLY A 62 -6.75 -13.61 -20.01
C GLY A 62 -5.40 -13.85 -20.68
N ILE A 63 -4.56 -14.61 -20.00
CA ILE A 63 -3.32 -15.15 -20.53
C ILE A 63 -3.17 -16.60 -20.10
N ALA A 64 -2.85 -17.47 -21.05
CA ALA A 64 -2.70 -18.90 -20.81
C ALA A 64 -1.31 -19.38 -21.22
N VAL A 65 -0.76 -20.32 -20.44
CA VAL A 65 0.43 -21.10 -20.77
C VAL A 65 0.00 -22.50 -21.15
N PHE A 66 0.33 -22.92 -22.37
CA PHE A 66 0.12 -24.26 -22.88
C PHE A 66 1.44 -25.01 -22.89
N GLY A 67 1.44 -26.25 -22.41
CA GLY A 67 2.64 -27.08 -22.39
C GLY A 67 2.31 -28.55 -22.58
N CYS A 68 3.33 -29.36 -22.89
CA CYS A 68 3.16 -30.75 -23.27
C CYS A 68 3.32 -31.67 -22.06
N ARG A 69 2.23 -32.36 -21.66
CA ARG A 69 2.26 -33.37 -20.61
C ARG A 69 1.87 -34.73 -21.15
N ALA A 70 2.75 -35.71 -20.92
CA ALA A 70 2.54 -37.09 -21.36
C ALA A 70 2.15 -37.23 -22.85
N GLY A 71 2.65 -36.31 -23.71
CA GLY A 71 2.38 -36.32 -25.15
C GLY A 71 1.09 -35.61 -25.57
N THR A 72 0.42 -34.90 -24.66
CA THR A 72 -0.76 -34.07 -24.94
C THR A 72 -0.50 -32.64 -24.46
N VAL A 73 -0.81 -31.66 -25.29
CA VAL A 73 -0.80 -30.25 -24.90
C VAL A 73 -2.01 -29.97 -24.02
N GLU A 74 -1.77 -29.35 -22.87
CA GLU A 74 -2.80 -28.91 -21.93
C GLU A 74 -2.51 -27.48 -21.44
N VAL A 75 -3.51 -26.83 -20.85
CA VAL A 75 -3.34 -25.54 -20.17
C VAL A 75 -2.65 -25.79 -18.83
N LEU A 76 -1.44 -25.27 -18.67
CA LEU A 76 -0.64 -25.38 -17.45
C LEU A 76 -0.92 -24.28 -16.43
N PHE A 77 -1.28 -23.11 -16.95
CA PHE A 77 -1.59 -21.92 -16.16
C PHE A 77 -2.52 -21.01 -16.96
N GLU A 78 -3.41 -20.34 -16.25
CA GLU A 78 -4.30 -19.32 -16.81
C GLU A 78 -4.52 -18.24 -15.76
N ALA A 79 -4.38 -16.98 -16.19
CA ALA A 79 -4.78 -15.82 -15.41
C ALA A 79 -5.82 -15.03 -16.21
N VAL A 80 -7.00 -14.88 -15.62
CA VAL A 80 -8.13 -14.14 -16.19
C VAL A 80 -8.20 -12.75 -15.55
N SER A 81 -8.52 -11.75 -16.37
CA SER A 81 -8.76 -10.37 -15.95
C SER A 81 -10.22 -10.15 -15.59
N ASP A 82 -10.50 -9.19 -14.71
CA ASP A 82 -11.89 -8.74 -14.47
C ASP A 82 -12.35 -7.71 -15.52
N THR A 83 -11.51 -7.41 -16.50
CA THR A 83 -11.72 -6.44 -17.57
C THR A 83 -11.62 -7.12 -18.94
N ASP A 84 -11.92 -6.37 -20.00
CA ASP A 84 -11.73 -6.77 -21.40
C ASP A 84 -10.27 -6.68 -21.88
N GLN A 85 -9.33 -6.44 -20.96
CA GLN A 85 -7.90 -6.33 -21.25
C GLN A 85 -7.15 -7.52 -20.64
N PRO A 86 -6.33 -8.26 -21.42
CA PRO A 86 -5.58 -9.37 -20.87
C PRO A 86 -4.49 -8.88 -19.91
N PRO A 87 -3.96 -9.76 -19.05
CA PRO A 87 -2.83 -9.43 -18.20
C PRO A 87 -1.62 -8.94 -19.01
N THR A 88 -0.94 -7.92 -18.49
CA THR A 88 0.32 -7.43 -19.08
C THR A 88 1.48 -8.27 -18.57
N VAL A 89 2.29 -8.81 -19.50
CA VAL A 89 3.53 -9.52 -19.16
C VAL A 89 4.62 -8.50 -18.85
N LEU A 90 5.13 -8.54 -17.62
CA LEU A 90 6.19 -7.65 -17.15
C LEU A 90 7.57 -8.32 -17.19
N ALA A 91 7.62 -9.64 -16.96
CA ALA A 91 8.80 -10.47 -17.11
C ALA A 91 8.38 -11.90 -17.47
N PHE A 92 9.23 -12.62 -18.20
CA PHE A 92 8.95 -13.99 -18.67
C PHE A 92 10.19 -14.92 -18.63
N LEU A 93 11.25 -14.49 -17.94
CA LEU A 93 12.50 -15.23 -17.76
C LEU A 93 12.76 -15.44 -16.27
N ASP A 94 13.92 -16.00 -15.93
CA ASP A 94 14.39 -16.21 -14.56
C ASP A 94 14.60 -14.88 -13.80
N VAL A 95 13.61 -14.49 -12.99
CA VAL A 95 13.60 -13.22 -12.25
C VAL A 95 14.33 -13.38 -10.91
N ASN A 96 14.26 -14.57 -10.31
CA ASN A 96 14.84 -14.89 -8.99
C ASN A 96 16.21 -15.61 -9.04
N ARG A 97 16.77 -15.83 -10.25
CA ARG A 97 18.03 -16.52 -10.52
C ARG A 97 18.07 -17.97 -10.04
N ASP A 98 16.92 -18.65 -9.99
CA ASP A 98 16.83 -20.06 -9.59
C ASP A 98 17.01 -21.06 -10.74
N ARG A 99 17.30 -20.55 -11.96
CA ARG A 99 17.45 -21.27 -13.23
C ARG A 99 16.15 -21.78 -13.84
N ARG A 100 15.01 -21.23 -13.44
CA ARG A 100 13.71 -21.49 -14.07
C ARG A 100 13.16 -20.19 -14.63
N ASN A 101 12.45 -20.29 -15.73
CA ASN A 101 11.75 -19.12 -16.25
C ASN A 101 10.51 -18.84 -15.40
N ASP A 102 10.34 -17.60 -14.99
CA ASP A 102 9.16 -17.14 -14.28
C ASP A 102 8.27 -16.33 -15.21
N LEU A 103 7.03 -16.10 -14.78
CA LEU A 103 6.09 -15.23 -15.47
C LEU A 103 5.54 -14.20 -14.46
N LEU A 104 5.93 -12.94 -14.64
CA LEU A 104 5.40 -11.80 -13.90
C LEU A 104 4.31 -11.11 -14.70
N LEU A 105 3.14 -10.97 -14.10
CA LEU A 105 1.95 -10.39 -14.69
C LEU A 105 1.43 -9.21 -13.87
N ALA A 106 0.96 -8.18 -14.57
CA ALA A 106 0.02 -7.20 -14.03
C ALA A 106 -1.38 -7.52 -14.57
N ILE A 107 -2.27 -7.99 -13.70
CA ILE A 107 -3.61 -8.44 -14.05
C ILE A 107 -4.59 -7.31 -13.72
N PRO A 108 -5.22 -6.67 -14.73
CA PRO A 108 -6.19 -5.62 -14.47
C PRO A 108 -7.41 -6.18 -13.72
N SER A 109 -7.83 -5.47 -12.68
CA SER A 109 -8.95 -5.82 -11.82
C SER A 109 -9.71 -4.57 -11.43
N CYS A 110 -11.04 -4.61 -11.57
CA CYS A 110 -11.92 -3.52 -11.15
C CYS A 110 -12.85 -4.00 -10.04
N PRO A 111 -12.39 -4.04 -8.77
CA PRO A 111 -13.21 -4.51 -7.65
C PRO A 111 -14.51 -3.72 -7.47
N THR A 112 -14.56 -2.49 -7.98
CA THR A 112 -15.81 -1.74 -8.16
C THR A 112 -15.84 -1.10 -9.55
N ALA A 113 -17.01 -0.66 -10.00
CA ALA A 113 -17.17 0.03 -11.28
C ALA A 113 -16.36 1.36 -11.39
N GLU A 114 -15.92 1.92 -10.26
CA GLU A 114 -15.21 3.20 -10.20
C GLU A 114 -13.75 3.06 -9.76
N THR A 115 -13.33 1.87 -9.33
CA THR A 115 -11.97 1.61 -8.82
C THR A 115 -11.35 0.44 -9.57
N CYS A 116 -10.38 0.75 -10.42
CA CYS A 116 -9.56 -0.24 -11.10
C CYS A 116 -8.13 -0.17 -10.60
N GLU A 117 -7.52 -1.34 -10.44
CA GLU A 117 -6.14 -1.56 -10.02
C GLU A 117 -5.55 -2.74 -10.81
N TYR A 118 -4.26 -2.98 -10.61
CA TYR A 118 -3.56 -4.16 -11.10
C TYR A 118 -3.27 -5.06 -9.92
N ARG A 119 -3.64 -6.33 -10.04
CA ARG A 119 -3.13 -7.40 -9.19
C ARG A 119 -1.84 -7.91 -9.81
N THR A 120 -0.75 -7.85 -9.06
CA THR A 120 0.54 -8.37 -9.48
C THR A 120 0.64 -9.85 -9.15
N GLN A 121 1.13 -10.66 -10.09
CA GLN A 121 1.33 -12.08 -9.89
C GLN A 121 2.65 -12.54 -10.48
N LEU A 122 3.49 -13.23 -9.70
CA LEU A 122 4.73 -13.84 -10.17
C LEU A 122 4.60 -15.34 -10.02
N VAL A 123 4.61 -16.08 -11.12
CA VAL A 123 4.49 -17.54 -11.07
C VAL A 123 5.70 -18.24 -11.65
N THR A 124 6.03 -19.39 -11.06
CA THR A 124 7.07 -20.30 -11.56
C THR A 124 6.53 -21.72 -11.63
N PHE A 125 7.05 -22.55 -12.52
CA PHE A 125 6.65 -23.96 -12.56
C PHE A 125 7.30 -24.75 -11.42
N SER A 126 6.48 -25.46 -10.64
CA SER A 126 6.92 -26.40 -9.61
C SER A 126 6.78 -27.84 -10.11
N PRO A 127 7.88 -28.54 -10.47
CA PRO A 127 7.86 -29.95 -10.87
C PRO A 127 7.31 -30.86 -9.77
N GLU A 128 7.67 -30.60 -8.51
CA GLU A 128 7.20 -31.37 -7.35
C GLU A 128 5.67 -31.36 -7.24
N ARG A 129 5.05 -30.21 -7.53
CA ARG A 129 3.58 -30.05 -7.50
C ARG A 129 2.95 -30.24 -8.87
N SER A 130 3.76 -30.37 -9.92
CA SER A 130 3.36 -30.41 -11.33
C SER A 130 2.37 -29.29 -11.68
N ARG A 131 2.66 -28.05 -11.26
CA ARG A 131 1.84 -26.86 -11.54
C ARG A 131 2.62 -25.57 -11.33
N PHE A 132 2.12 -24.47 -11.89
CA PHE A 132 2.57 -23.14 -11.53
C PHE A 132 2.23 -22.81 -10.07
N VAL A 133 3.16 -22.14 -9.39
CA VAL A 133 3.01 -21.67 -8.01
C VAL A 133 3.36 -20.19 -7.96
N ASP A 134 2.66 -19.46 -7.10
CA ASP A 134 2.94 -18.05 -6.86
C ASP A 134 4.21 -17.89 -6.01
N LEU A 135 5.05 -16.94 -6.40
CA LEU A 135 6.23 -16.52 -5.67
C LEU A 135 6.02 -15.19 -4.93
N LEU A 136 4.95 -14.45 -5.22
CA LEU A 136 4.57 -13.24 -4.49
C LEU A 136 3.57 -13.56 -3.37
N PRO A 137 3.50 -12.71 -2.33
CA PRO A 137 2.42 -12.80 -1.36
C PRO A 137 1.08 -12.48 -2.04
N PRO A 138 -0.05 -12.97 -1.50
CA PRO A 138 -1.36 -12.62 -2.02
C PRO A 138 -1.62 -11.11 -1.86
N ASN A 139 -2.44 -10.54 -2.75
CA ASN A 139 -2.92 -9.15 -2.71
C ASN A 139 -1.85 -8.06 -2.89
N VAL A 140 -0.84 -8.30 -3.71
CA VAL A 140 0.03 -7.21 -4.20
C VAL A 140 -0.75 -6.43 -5.26
N THR A 141 -1.33 -5.29 -4.88
CA THR A 141 -2.09 -4.44 -5.79
C THR A 141 -1.49 -3.05 -5.96
N SER A 142 -1.74 -2.46 -7.12
CA SER A 142 -1.21 -1.13 -7.50
C SER A 142 -2.09 -0.45 -8.54
N THR A 143 -2.11 0.87 -8.56
CA THR A 143 -2.89 1.63 -9.57
C THR A 143 -2.21 1.68 -10.94
N GLU A 144 -0.93 1.30 -11.00
CA GLU A 144 -0.11 1.21 -12.21
C GLU A 144 0.64 -0.13 -12.19
N PRO A 145 0.97 -0.72 -13.34
CA PRO A 145 1.78 -1.94 -13.38
C PRO A 145 3.13 -1.75 -12.65
N PRO A 146 3.60 -2.72 -11.84
CA PRO A 146 4.88 -2.60 -11.17
C PRO A 146 6.06 -2.58 -12.15
N GLN A 147 7.18 -2.10 -11.66
CA GLN A 147 8.46 -2.14 -12.39
C GLN A 147 9.28 -3.34 -11.94
N VAL A 148 10.07 -3.90 -12.85
CA VAL A 148 11.02 -4.99 -12.59
C VAL A 148 12.42 -4.42 -12.80
N LEU A 149 13.20 -4.35 -11.74
CA LEU A 149 14.52 -3.73 -11.75
C LEU A 149 15.42 -4.50 -10.78
N ASP A 150 16.68 -4.71 -11.15
CA ASP A 150 17.74 -5.13 -10.22
C ASP A 150 18.20 -3.89 -9.45
N PHE A 151 17.63 -3.69 -8.27
CA PHE A 151 17.74 -2.47 -7.47
C PHE A 151 19.02 -2.44 -6.63
N ASP A 152 19.45 -3.59 -6.11
CA ASP A 152 20.67 -3.71 -5.30
C ASP A 152 21.89 -4.29 -6.04
N ASN A 153 21.73 -4.62 -7.32
CA ASN A 153 22.75 -5.12 -8.23
C ASN A 153 23.29 -6.50 -7.82
N ASP A 154 22.39 -7.39 -7.35
CA ASP A 154 22.69 -8.79 -6.99
C ASP A 154 22.30 -9.81 -8.08
N GLU A 155 21.84 -9.32 -9.24
CA GLU A 155 21.33 -10.08 -10.39
C GLU A 155 19.91 -10.67 -10.24
N VAL A 156 19.32 -10.63 -9.06
CA VAL A 156 17.90 -10.89 -8.82
C VAL A 156 17.13 -9.60 -9.09
N SER A 157 15.99 -9.70 -9.77
CA SER A 157 15.18 -8.50 -9.99
C SER A 157 14.13 -8.34 -8.91
N GLU A 158 14.02 -7.14 -8.34
CA GLU A 158 12.96 -6.75 -7.43
C GLU A 158 11.72 -6.25 -8.17
N ILE A 159 10.59 -6.39 -7.48
CA ILE A 159 9.29 -5.95 -7.96
C ILE A 159 8.93 -4.67 -7.22
N VAL A 160 8.99 -3.55 -7.94
CA VAL A 160 8.80 -2.21 -7.41
C VAL A 160 7.36 -1.77 -7.67
N VAL A 161 6.56 -1.77 -6.61
CA VAL A 161 5.18 -1.29 -6.61
C VAL A 161 5.15 0.18 -6.21
N ARG A 162 4.75 1.06 -7.13
CA ARG A 162 4.61 2.49 -6.85
C ARG A 162 3.30 2.78 -6.12
N LEU A 163 3.42 3.53 -5.03
CA LEU A 163 2.30 4.09 -4.28
C LEU A 163 2.03 5.50 -4.81
N THR A 164 1.14 5.63 -5.79
CA THR A 164 0.85 6.92 -6.44
C THR A 164 -0.42 7.59 -5.91
N SER A 165 -1.32 6.81 -5.30
CA SER A 165 -2.53 7.33 -4.68
C SER A 165 -2.19 8.22 -3.49
N ARG A 166 -2.79 9.42 -3.49
CA ARG A 166 -2.68 10.39 -2.40
C ARG A 166 -3.76 10.20 -1.34
N GLY A 167 -4.63 9.21 -1.54
CA GLY A 167 -5.82 9.00 -0.74
C GLY A 167 -7.09 9.57 -1.35
N THR A 168 -8.22 9.13 -0.79
CA THR A 168 -9.58 9.55 -1.12
C THR A 168 -10.32 9.93 0.16
N ALA A 169 -11.57 10.41 0.07
CA ALA A 169 -12.40 10.62 1.26
C ALA A 169 -12.60 9.32 2.07
N GLU A 170 -12.61 8.17 1.40
CA GLU A 170 -12.77 6.86 2.03
C GLU A 170 -11.49 6.38 2.74
N THR A 171 -10.33 6.54 2.10
CA THR A 171 -9.05 6.04 2.65
C THR A 171 -8.38 7.05 3.57
N GLY A 172 -8.61 8.34 3.35
CA GLY A 172 -7.86 9.44 3.97
C GLY A 172 -6.50 9.68 3.30
N PRO A 173 -5.70 10.64 3.80
CA PRO A 173 -4.43 11.02 3.19
C PRO A 173 -3.39 9.89 3.25
N LEU A 174 -3.01 9.35 2.09
CA LEU A 174 -1.98 8.32 1.97
C LEU A 174 -0.60 8.94 1.68
N ARG A 175 0.46 8.27 2.12
CA ARG A 175 1.84 8.61 1.70
C ARG A 175 2.14 7.89 0.39
N THR A 176 2.62 8.66 -0.58
CA THR A 176 3.16 8.15 -1.84
C THR A 176 4.57 7.60 -1.64
N GLY A 177 5.08 6.83 -2.58
CA GLY A 177 6.38 6.14 -2.44
C GLY A 177 6.44 4.83 -3.19
N SER A 178 7.14 3.85 -2.62
CA SER A 178 7.33 2.52 -3.22
C SER A 178 7.32 1.42 -2.16
N ASN A 179 6.72 0.29 -2.51
CA ASN A 179 6.94 -1.00 -1.87
C ASN A 179 7.83 -1.83 -2.78
N ILE A 180 8.95 -2.32 -2.26
CA ILE A 180 9.91 -3.13 -3.02
C ILE A 180 9.87 -4.55 -2.46
N TYR A 181 9.51 -5.49 -3.34
CA TYR A 181 9.51 -6.91 -3.03
C TYR A 181 10.78 -7.55 -3.56
N ASP A 182 11.40 -8.34 -2.70
CA ASP A 182 12.72 -8.94 -2.94
C ASP A 182 12.72 -10.44 -2.56
N TRP A 183 13.58 -11.21 -3.21
CA TRP A 183 13.69 -12.65 -3.07
C TRP A 183 14.42 -13.04 -1.78
N ASN A 184 13.76 -13.80 -0.91
CA ASN A 184 14.37 -14.26 0.34
C ASN A 184 15.02 -15.66 0.26
N GLY A 185 15.20 -16.20 -0.96
CA GLY A 185 15.65 -17.57 -1.17
C GLY A 185 14.53 -18.61 -1.37
N ALA A 186 13.27 -18.23 -1.16
CA ALA A 186 12.12 -19.12 -1.35
C ALA A 186 10.87 -18.44 -1.95
N GLN A 187 10.64 -17.16 -1.65
CA GLN A 187 9.55 -16.35 -2.19
C GLN A 187 9.94 -14.87 -2.16
N TYR A 188 9.25 -14.05 -2.93
CA TYR A 188 9.33 -12.61 -2.81
C TYR A 188 8.60 -12.15 -1.55
N VAL A 189 9.23 -11.25 -0.80
CA VAL A 189 8.67 -10.64 0.41
C VAL A 189 8.82 -9.12 0.35
N LEU A 190 7.91 -8.39 1.01
CA LEU A 190 8.05 -6.94 1.14
C LEU A 190 9.32 -6.64 1.96
N SER A 191 10.37 -6.18 1.29
CA SER A 191 11.69 -5.96 1.86
C SER A 191 11.88 -4.50 2.26
N ILE A 192 11.50 -3.57 1.38
CA ILE A 192 11.66 -2.13 1.60
C ILE A 192 10.32 -1.42 1.41
N VAL A 193 10.01 -0.53 2.35
CA VAL A 193 8.93 0.46 2.23
C VAL A 193 9.57 1.84 2.23
N GLU A 194 9.64 2.46 1.06
CA GLU A 194 10.22 3.79 0.87
C GLU A 194 9.10 4.80 0.63
N LEU A 195 8.71 5.52 1.68
CA LEU A 195 7.66 6.54 1.59
C LEU A 195 8.26 7.92 1.33
N GLU A 196 7.70 8.65 0.37
CA GLU A 196 7.97 10.07 0.17
C GLU A 196 7.60 10.87 1.42
N PRO A 197 8.26 12.03 1.68
CA PRO A 197 7.97 12.87 2.83
C PRO A 197 6.47 13.18 3.01
N PRO A 198 5.98 13.30 4.25
CA PRO A 198 4.58 13.59 4.52
C PRO A 198 4.16 14.92 3.89
N ARG A 199 2.96 14.94 3.32
CA ARG A 199 2.41 16.11 2.62
C ARG A 199 1.31 16.79 3.40
N PHE A 200 0.67 16.05 4.31
CA PHE A 200 -0.42 16.54 5.13
C PHE A 200 0.01 16.61 6.60
N LYS A 201 -0.42 17.67 7.31
CA LYS A 201 -0.05 17.89 8.72
C LYS A 201 -0.47 16.72 9.60
N ILE A 202 -1.65 16.15 9.37
CA ILE A 202 -2.13 14.96 10.07
C ILE A 202 -1.21 13.74 9.94
N GLN A 203 -0.53 13.55 8.81
CA GLN A 203 0.41 12.43 8.64
C GLN A 203 1.61 12.56 9.58
N VAL A 204 2.11 13.78 9.77
CA VAL A 204 3.19 14.08 10.73
C VAL A 204 2.71 13.89 12.17
N LEU A 205 1.47 14.30 12.49
CA LEU A 205 0.90 14.10 13.82
C LEU A 205 0.73 12.62 14.16
N HIS A 206 0.29 11.80 13.20
CA HIS A 206 0.24 10.34 13.37
C HIS A 206 1.63 9.73 13.64
N GLU A 207 2.70 10.27 13.03
CA GLU A 207 4.08 9.87 13.32
C GLU A 207 4.49 10.24 14.76
N GLY A 208 4.14 11.45 15.20
CA GLY A 208 4.37 11.91 16.57
C GLY A 208 3.62 11.06 17.59
N ASP A 209 2.37 10.69 17.31
CA ASP A 209 1.56 9.81 18.16
C ASP A 209 2.19 8.42 18.29
N ARG A 210 2.68 7.85 17.20
CA ARG A 210 3.41 6.57 17.25
C ARG A 210 4.70 6.67 18.07
N ALA A 211 5.43 7.77 17.97
CA ALA A 211 6.63 7.99 18.78
C ALA A 211 6.28 8.11 20.29
N LEU A 212 5.23 8.89 20.61
CA LEU A 212 4.75 9.05 21.98
C LEU A 212 4.32 7.70 22.59
N LEU A 213 3.55 6.90 21.85
CA LEU A 213 3.08 5.58 22.31
C LEU A 213 4.22 4.57 22.51
N ARG A 214 5.32 4.69 21.77
CA ARG A 214 6.53 3.87 21.97
C ARG A 214 7.43 4.36 23.11
N GLY A 215 7.07 5.47 23.77
CA GLY A 215 7.88 6.10 24.81
C GLY A 215 9.09 6.88 24.27
N ASP A 216 9.18 7.10 22.96
CA ASP A 216 10.22 7.92 22.35
C ASP A 216 9.79 9.40 22.37
N TYR A 217 9.77 9.96 23.57
CA TYR A 217 9.25 11.29 23.83
C TYR A 217 10.08 12.40 23.17
N ALA A 218 11.40 12.21 23.04
CA ALA A 218 12.29 13.16 22.37
C ALA A 218 12.01 13.23 20.86
N ALA A 219 11.82 12.08 20.20
CA ALA A 219 11.38 12.05 18.81
C ALA A 219 9.97 12.65 18.66
N ALA A 220 9.04 12.31 19.56
CA ALA A 220 7.68 12.84 19.53
C ALA A 220 7.67 14.38 19.62
N GLU A 221 8.44 14.97 20.54
CA GLU A 221 8.59 16.42 20.69
C GLU A 221 9.10 17.07 19.39
N THR A 222 10.14 16.49 18.77
CA THR A 222 10.68 16.98 17.49
C THR A 222 9.64 16.92 16.37
N ILE A 223 8.89 15.83 16.29
CA ILE A 223 7.88 15.61 15.25
C ILE A 223 6.70 16.58 15.42
N TYR A 224 6.16 16.74 16.63
CA TYR A 224 5.07 17.68 16.88
C TYR A 224 5.49 19.12 16.62
N ARG A 225 6.71 19.52 17.02
CA ARG A 225 7.23 20.86 16.72
C ARG A 225 7.39 21.07 15.22
N SER A 226 7.90 20.09 14.48
CA SER A 226 7.95 20.14 13.01
C SER A 226 6.55 20.28 12.40
N ALA A 227 5.55 19.56 12.93
CA ALA A 227 4.17 19.69 12.48
C ALA A 227 3.61 21.10 12.73
N ILE A 228 4.01 21.79 13.81
CA ILE A 228 3.59 23.17 14.10
C ILE A 228 4.28 24.15 13.14
N ASP A 229 5.61 24.05 13.00
CA ASP A 229 6.44 25.05 12.34
C ASP A 229 6.46 24.94 10.81
N ASN A 230 6.24 23.73 10.26
CA ASN A 230 6.30 23.51 8.83
C ASN A 230 5.03 24.05 8.13
N THR A 231 5.22 25.11 7.34
CA THR A 231 4.18 25.79 6.56
C THR A 231 3.89 25.13 5.21
N ASP A 232 4.75 24.21 4.75
CA ASP A 232 4.57 23.51 3.47
C ASP A 232 3.61 22.31 3.61
N LEU A 233 3.34 21.87 4.84
CA LEU A 233 2.37 20.82 5.13
C LEU A 233 0.95 21.32 4.86
N ARG A 234 0.22 20.56 4.04
CA ARG A 234 -1.18 20.83 3.70
C ARG A 234 -2.14 20.34 4.78
N PHE A 235 -3.33 20.90 4.75
CA PHE A 235 -4.50 20.39 5.45
C PHE A 235 -5.31 19.50 4.52
N TRP A 236 -5.89 18.43 5.06
CA TRP A 236 -6.77 17.53 4.30
C TRP A 236 -8.20 18.08 4.25
N PHE A 237 -8.70 18.56 5.40
CA PHE A 237 -9.93 19.35 5.50
C PHE A 237 -9.64 20.85 5.71
N ASN A 238 -10.52 21.71 5.21
CA ASN A 238 -10.33 23.17 5.27
C ASN A 238 -10.48 23.77 6.67
N ASP A 239 -11.14 23.07 7.59
CA ASP A 239 -11.42 23.50 8.97
C ASP A 239 -10.34 23.05 9.98
N GLU A 240 -9.24 22.47 9.49
CA GLU A 240 -8.17 21.90 10.31
C GLU A 240 -7.17 22.85 10.98
N PRO A 241 -6.91 24.09 10.50
CA PRO A 241 -5.76 24.85 10.99
C PRO A 241 -5.70 24.94 12.53
N ASP A 242 -6.79 25.38 13.17
CA ASP A 242 -6.84 25.50 14.63
C ASP A 242 -6.93 24.13 15.33
N VAL A 243 -7.64 23.17 14.72
CA VAL A 243 -7.82 21.81 15.24
C VAL A 243 -6.48 21.09 15.34
N LEU A 244 -5.71 21.04 14.25
CA LEU A 244 -4.45 20.33 14.20
C LEU A 244 -3.33 21.07 14.93
N GLN A 245 -3.35 22.41 14.94
CA GLN A 245 -2.39 23.19 15.74
C GLN A 245 -2.60 22.98 17.23
N SER A 246 -3.84 23.08 17.72
CA SER A 246 -4.15 22.84 19.13
C SER A 246 -3.87 21.39 19.53
N TYR A 247 -4.17 20.42 18.67
CA TYR A 247 -3.82 19.02 18.87
C TYR A 247 -2.30 18.82 18.97
N ALA A 248 -1.52 19.36 18.03
CA ALA A 248 -0.07 19.25 18.03
C ALA A 248 0.56 19.84 19.30
N LEU A 249 0.10 21.03 19.71
CA LEU A 249 0.58 21.69 20.93
C LEU A 249 0.21 20.91 22.19
N TYR A 250 -0.99 20.33 22.25
CA TYR A 250 -1.41 19.46 23.33
C TYR A 250 -0.50 18.22 23.46
N ARG A 251 -0.27 17.51 22.35
CA ARG A 251 0.58 16.31 22.34
C ARG A 251 2.05 16.62 22.64
N LEU A 252 2.53 17.76 22.14
CA LEU A 252 3.86 18.28 22.47
C LEU A 252 4.00 18.56 23.97
N LEU A 253 3.01 19.21 24.57
CA LEU A 253 2.99 19.48 26.01
C LEU A 253 3.03 18.18 26.82
N GLN A 254 2.28 17.15 26.42
CA GLN A 254 2.34 15.84 27.06
C GLN A 254 3.74 15.21 27.00
N ALA A 255 4.37 15.19 25.82
CA ALA A 255 5.73 14.68 25.65
C ALA A 255 6.74 15.43 26.52
N GLN A 256 6.59 16.74 26.64
CA GLN A 256 7.46 17.59 27.46
C GLN A 256 7.25 17.35 28.96
N VAL A 257 6.00 17.21 29.42
CA VAL A 257 5.67 16.94 30.83
C VAL A 257 6.27 15.61 31.29
N VAL A 258 6.10 14.56 30.50
CA VAL A 258 6.61 13.22 30.86
C VAL A 258 8.13 13.17 30.87
N GLN A 259 8.80 13.99 30.07
CA GLN A 259 10.25 14.15 30.08
C GLN A 259 10.76 15.14 31.15
N ALA A 260 9.88 15.79 31.90
CA ALA A 260 10.22 16.93 32.75
C ALA A 260 11.00 18.03 32.00
N SER A 261 10.67 18.23 30.72
CA SER A 261 11.30 19.24 29.87
C SER A 261 10.91 20.64 30.33
N PRO A 262 11.88 21.58 30.49
CA PRO A 262 11.56 22.96 30.86
C PRO A 262 10.75 23.69 29.79
N LEU A 263 10.74 23.16 28.55
CA LEU A 263 10.00 23.72 27.43
C LEU A 263 8.47 23.60 27.61
N GLN A 264 7.99 22.75 28.53
CA GLN A 264 6.56 22.64 28.84
C GLN A 264 5.94 24.00 29.20
N THR A 265 6.69 24.86 29.91
CA THR A 265 6.23 26.18 30.32
C THR A 265 6.05 27.10 29.12
N THR A 266 7.00 27.07 28.18
CA THR A 266 6.95 27.88 26.95
C THR A 266 5.81 27.41 26.05
N THR A 267 5.66 26.10 25.84
CA THR A 267 4.55 25.53 25.06
C THR A 267 3.20 25.86 25.69
N PHE A 268 3.09 25.79 27.02
CA PHE A 268 1.85 26.15 27.70
C PHE A 268 1.49 27.63 27.55
N GLN A 269 2.46 28.53 27.69
CA GLN A 269 2.28 29.96 27.44
C GLN A 269 1.88 30.24 25.99
N GLU A 270 2.45 29.49 25.04
CA GLU A 270 2.06 29.57 23.63
C GLU A 270 0.58 29.18 23.43
N ILE A 271 0.13 28.07 24.03
CA ILE A 271 -1.28 27.65 24.00
C ILE A 271 -2.20 28.73 24.60
N GLN A 272 -1.84 29.29 25.76
CA GLN A 272 -2.62 30.35 26.40
C GLN A 272 -2.70 31.62 25.55
N ARG A 273 -1.62 31.98 24.86
CA ARG A 273 -1.55 33.15 24.00
C ARG A 273 -2.35 32.98 22.71
N ILE A 274 -2.32 31.79 22.10
CA ILE A 274 -3.02 31.53 20.83
C ILE A 274 -4.53 31.40 21.05
N TYR A 275 -4.94 30.74 22.13
CA TYR A 275 -6.34 30.41 22.41
C TYR A 275 -6.88 31.15 23.64
N ASP A 276 -6.64 32.46 23.74
CA ASP A 276 -7.01 33.26 24.91
C ASP A 276 -8.53 33.40 25.14
N ASP A 277 -9.33 33.36 24.06
CA ASP A 277 -10.80 33.40 24.07
C ASP A 277 -11.42 32.03 24.39
N PRO A 278 -12.07 31.85 25.56
CA PRO A 278 -12.71 30.59 25.94
C PRO A 278 -13.84 30.16 24.98
N GLU A 279 -14.55 31.10 24.33
CA GLU A 279 -15.66 30.77 23.43
C GLU A 279 -15.18 30.19 22.09
N ARG A 280 -13.91 30.40 21.75
CA ARG A 280 -13.28 29.94 20.50
C ARG A 280 -12.17 28.93 20.70
N THR A 281 -11.91 28.53 21.95
CA THR A 281 -10.82 27.61 22.30
C THR A 281 -11.15 26.20 21.79
N PRO A 282 -10.34 25.62 20.87
CA PRO A 282 -10.52 24.24 20.42
C PRO A 282 -10.40 23.25 21.58
N VAL A 283 -11.09 22.11 21.49
CA VAL A 283 -11.14 21.11 22.57
C VAL A 283 -9.75 20.67 23.04
N TYR A 284 -8.77 20.51 22.14
CA TYR A 284 -7.41 20.09 22.51
C TYR A 284 -6.65 21.14 23.33
N ALA A 285 -6.92 22.43 23.14
CA ALA A 285 -6.35 23.47 23.97
C ALA A 285 -6.95 23.46 25.39
N GLN A 286 -8.24 23.11 25.52
CA GLN A 286 -8.87 22.89 26.83
C GLN A 286 -8.29 21.64 27.53
N MET A 287 -8.07 20.57 26.77
CA MET A 287 -7.41 19.35 27.26
C MET A 287 -5.98 19.65 27.73
N ALA A 288 -5.21 20.46 27.00
CA ALA A 288 -3.85 20.85 27.40
C ALA A 288 -3.80 21.62 28.73
N ARG A 289 -4.74 22.56 28.94
CA ARG A 289 -4.89 23.26 30.23
C ARG A 289 -5.22 22.31 31.36
N THR A 290 -6.27 21.52 31.17
CA THR A 290 -6.73 20.53 32.16
C THR A 290 -5.60 19.56 32.52
N PHE A 291 -4.87 19.07 31.53
CA PHE A 291 -3.75 18.16 31.73
C PHE A 291 -2.64 18.79 32.58
N LEU A 292 -2.12 19.96 32.20
CA LEU A 292 -1.00 20.56 32.91
C LEU A 292 -1.38 21.04 34.31
N GLU A 293 -2.55 21.66 34.49
CA GLU A 293 -3.02 22.14 35.80
C GLU A 293 -3.24 20.97 36.77
N THR A 294 -3.81 19.86 36.29
CA THR A 294 -3.98 18.64 37.09
C THR A 294 -2.61 18.02 37.41
N PHE A 295 -1.70 17.96 36.44
CA PHE A 295 -0.34 17.46 36.70
C PHE A 295 0.40 18.32 37.72
N GLN A 296 0.30 19.65 37.65
CA GLN A 296 0.97 20.56 38.59
C GLN A 296 0.42 20.44 40.01
N SER A 297 -0.88 20.16 40.16
CA SER A 297 -1.50 19.99 41.49
C SER A 297 -1.30 18.60 42.10
N THR A 298 -1.19 17.56 41.28
CA THR A 298 -1.11 16.16 41.75
C THR A 298 0.28 15.54 41.63
N ALA A 299 1.16 16.13 40.82
CA ALA A 299 2.41 15.54 40.34
C ALA A 299 2.23 14.13 39.73
N ASN A 300 1.06 13.86 39.13
CA ASN A 300 0.70 12.55 38.58
C ASN A 300 0.11 12.67 37.17
N VAL A 301 0.78 12.04 36.20
CA VAL A 301 0.40 12.10 34.78
C VAL A 301 -0.89 11.31 34.51
N SER A 302 -1.10 10.19 35.20
CA SER A 302 -2.32 9.38 35.08
C SER A 302 -3.54 10.15 35.60
N SER A 303 -3.41 10.86 36.73
CA SER A 303 -4.47 11.74 37.23
C SER A 303 -4.80 12.88 36.24
N ALA A 304 -3.78 13.44 35.58
CA ALA A 304 -3.99 14.42 34.52
C ALA A 304 -4.73 13.81 33.31
N CYS A 305 -4.44 12.56 32.93
CA CYS A 305 -5.17 11.86 31.88
C CYS A 305 -6.61 11.54 32.25
N GLU A 306 -6.89 11.17 33.50
CA GLU A 306 -8.27 10.98 33.99
C GLU A 306 -9.08 12.28 33.88
N ALA A 307 -8.49 13.42 34.25
CA ALA A 307 -9.13 14.72 34.11
C ALA A 307 -9.42 15.07 32.63
N VAL A 308 -8.47 14.79 31.74
CA VAL A 308 -8.67 14.97 30.28
C VAL A 308 -9.78 14.07 29.74
N ARG A 309 -9.90 12.81 30.20
CA ARG A 309 -10.97 11.91 29.75
C ARG A 309 -12.36 12.46 30.07
N THR A 310 -12.50 13.16 31.19
CA THR A 310 -13.75 13.85 31.54
C THR A 310 -14.12 14.94 30.52
N ILE A 311 -13.13 15.62 29.94
CA ILE A 311 -13.35 16.57 28.83
C ILE A 311 -13.81 15.83 27.57
N ILE A 312 -13.13 14.74 27.22
CA ILE A 312 -13.47 13.94 26.01
C ILE A 312 -14.90 13.41 26.08
N ASP A 313 -15.35 12.94 27.26
CA ASP A 313 -16.71 12.45 27.47
C ASP A 313 -17.77 13.54 27.27
N GLY A 314 -17.43 14.80 27.58
CA GLY A 314 -18.30 15.97 27.37
C GLY A 314 -18.19 16.62 26.00
N ALA A 315 -17.17 16.28 25.21
CA ALA A 315 -16.83 16.92 23.94
C ALA A 315 -16.51 15.87 22.86
N PRO A 316 -17.54 15.23 22.25
CA PRO A 316 -17.36 14.18 21.25
C PRO A 316 -16.50 14.59 20.04
N GLU A 317 -16.41 15.89 19.76
CA GLU A 317 -15.54 16.45 18.72
C GLU A 317 -14.06 16.10 18.93
N ALA A 318 -13.60 15.87 20.16
CA ALA A 318 -12.23 15.45 20.45
C ALA A 318 -11.85 14.12 19.76
N LEU A 319 -12.81 13.22 19.57
CA LEU A 319 -12.60 11.99 18.81
C LEU A 319 -13.04 12.14 17.36
N ALA A 320 -14.17 12.80 17.12
CA ALA A 320 -14.73 12.92 15.76
C ALA A 320 -13.78 13.66 14.80
N GLN A 321 -13.05 14.67 15.27
CA GLN A 321 -12.12 15.43 14.44
C GLN A 321 -10.87 14.64 14.02
N LEU A 322 -10.46 13.62 14.80
CA LEU A 322 -9.31 12.75 14.48
C LEU A 322 -9.74 11.45 13.80
N ASN A 323 -10.98 11.00 14.00
CA ASN A 323 -11.51 9.77 13.39
C ASN A 323 -12.14 9.97 12.01
N ARG A 324 -12.08 11.17 11.45
CA ARG A 324 -12.62 11.48 10.12
C ARG A 324 -11.66 11.24 8.95
N TYR A 325 -10.42 10.80 9.21
CA TYR A 325 -9.38 10.64 8.18
C TYR A 325 -9.43 9.29 7.44
N GLY A 326 -10.63 8.75 7.21
CA GLY A 326 -10.82 7.55 6.41
C GLY A 326 -10.24 6.25 7.02
N SER A 327 -10.45 5.15 6.30
CA SER A 327 -10.19 3.78 6.77
C SER A 327 -8.71 3.41 6.86
N ARG A 328 -7.80 4.17 6.24
CA ARG A 328 -6.35 3.92 6.28
C ARG A 328 -5.62 4.81 7.29
N SER A 329 -6.34 5.63 8.05
CA SER A 329 -5.79 6.38 9.18
C SER A 329 -6.02 5.65 10.51
N PRO A 330 -5.22 5.95 11.55
CA PRO A 330 -5.49 5.46 12.90
C PRO A 330 -6.89 5.85 13.37
N SER A 331 -7.52 4.96 14.15
CA SER A 331 -8.71 5.28 14.91
C SER A 331 -8.33 5.56 16.37
N TYR A 332 -8.79 6.69 16.87
CA TYR A 332 -8.54 7.21 18.20
C TYR A 332 -9.69 6.91 19.15
N THR A 333 -9.32 6.51 20.35
CA THR A 333 -10.17 6.41 21.54
C THR A 333 -9.74 7.44 22.57
N ALA A 334 -10.52 7.61 23.64
CA ALA A 334 -10.15 8.51 24.74
C ALA A 334 -8.80 8.15 25.38
N GLN A 335 -8.43 6.85 25.38
CA GLN A 335 -7.15 6.38 25.88
C GLN A 335 -5.98 6.87 25.01
N ASP A 336 -6.16 6.92 23.68
CA ASP A 336 -5.09 7.31 22.75
C ASP A 336 -4.74 8.79 22.87
N LEU A 337 -5.74 9.63 23.19
CA LEU A 337 -5.55 11.06 23.43
C LEU A 337 -4.85 11.37 24.75
N CYS A 338 -4.82 10.45 25.71
CA CYS A 338 -4.01 10.57 26.92
C CYS A 338 -3.58 9.19 27.45
N PRO A 339 -2.44 8.66 26.96
CA PRO A 339 -2.07 7.25 27.12
C PRO A 339 -1.32 6.92 28.42
N PHE A 340 -1.26 7.85 29.38
CA PHE A 340 -0.51 7.70 30.64
C PHE A 340 -1.38 7.26 31.83
#